data_AF-A0A4R3K967-F1
#
_entry.id   AF-A0A4R3K967-F1
#
_cell.length_a   1.000
_cell.length_b   1.000
_cell.length_c   1.000
_cell.angle_alpha   90.00
_cell.angle_beta   90.00
_cell.angle_gamma   90.00
#
_symmetry.space_group_name_H-M   'P 1'
#
loop_
_entity.id
_entity.type
_entity.pdbx_description
1 polymer ?
#
loop_
_entity_poly.entity_id
_entity_poly.type
_entity_poly.pdbx_seq_one_letter_code
_entity_poly.pdbx_strand_id
1 'polypeptide(L)'
;MDDIQVIKIVFGILPAIGGLVLLLIGFMRSYKYLVQERQCTAKTTGTVTSYTLASRGGEDSSVHLPVVAYTVNGKEYKVIGPAFPKRFYN
;
A
#
# COMPACT_ATOMS: atom_id res chain seq x y z
N MET A 1 -20.55 41.18 -12.75
CA MET A 1 -20.04 39.82 -13.01
C MET A 1 -21.28 38.99 -13.27
N ASP A 2 -21.40 38.34 -14.42
CA ASP A 2 -22.63 37.65 -14.80
C ASP A 2 -22.82 36.39 -13.95
N ASP A 3 -23.99 36.20 -13.33
CA ASP A 3 -24.27 35.11 -12.39
C ASP A 3 -24.03 33.72 -13.02
N ILE A 4 -24.29 33.57 -14.31
CA ILE A 4 -24.05 32.33 -15.07
C ILE A 4 -22.54 32.02 -15.10
N GLN A 5 -21.71 33.05 -15.21
CA GLN A 5 -20.26 32.92 -15.27
C GLN A 5 -19.69 32.49 -13.92
N VAL A 6 -20.24 33.01 -12.83
CA VAL A 6 -19.88 32.61 -11.46
C VAL A 6 -20.23 31.15 -11.20
N ILE A 7 -21.44 30.72 -11.59
CA ILE A 7 -21.90 29.33 -11.42
C ILE A 7 -21.00 28.34 -12.18
N LYS A 8 -20.62 28.64 -13.43
CA LYS A 8 -19.71 27.79 -14.21
C LYS A 8 -18.34 27.63 -13.58
N ILE A 9 -17.80 28.71 -13.01
CA ILE A 9 -16.48 28.66 -12.34
C ILE A 9 -16.56 27.84 -11.06
N VAL A 10 -17.59 28.08 -10.24
CA VAL A 10 -17.75 27.45 -8.92
C VAL A 10 -18.10 25.96 -9.04
N PHE A 11 -18.96 25.57 -9.98
CA PHE A 11 -19.39 24.17 -10.13
C PHE A 11 -18.66 23.39 -11.22
N GLY A 12 -17.91 24.06 -12.09
CA GLY A 12 -17.14 23.40 -13.14
C GLY A 12 -15.66 23.36 -12.81
N ILE A 13 -15.01 24.52 -12.92
CA ILE A 13 -13.55 24.61 -12.91
C ILE A 13 -12.98 24.29 -11.52
N LEU A 14 -13.55 24.88 -10.48
CA LEU A 14 -13.07 24.70 -9.11
C LEU A 14 -13.09 23.22 -8.64
N PRO A 15 -14.20 22.47 -8.76
CA PRO A 15 -14.23 21.05 -8.40
C PRO A 15 -13.43 20.17 -9.36
N ALA A 16 -13.31 20.53 -10.65
CA ALA A 16 -12.47 19.78 -11.58
C ALA A 16 -10.99 19.82 -11.18
N ILE A 17 -10.48 20.99 -10.79
CA ILE A 17 -9.10 21.12 -10.28
C ILE A 17 -8.95 20.36 -8.98
N GLY A 18 -9.90 20.49 -8.04
CA GLY A 18 -9.88 19.75 -6.78
C GLY A 18 -9.85 18.24 -6.98
N GLY A 19 -10.70 17.71 -7.87
CA GLY A 19 -10.74 16.30 -8.23
C GLY A 19 -9.43 15.81 -8.85
N LEU A 20 -8.83 16.60 -9.75
CA LEU A 20 -7.54 16.28 -10.35
C LEU A 20 -6.44 16.15 -9.30
N VAL A 21 -6.36 17.08 -8.35
CA VAL A 21 -5.37 17.07 -7.27
C VAL A 21 -5.54 15.83 -6.39
N LEU A 22 -6.78 15.49 -6.00
CA LEU A 22 -7.06 14.28 -5.21
C LEU A 22 -6.67 13.00 -5.95
N LEU A 23 -6.94 12.93 -7.27
CA LEU A 23 -6.53 11.82 -8.12
C LEU A 23 -5.00 11.65 -8.13
N LEU A 24 -4.25 12.75 -8.31
CA LEU A 24 -2.79 12.71 -8.32
C LEU A 24 -2.22 12.26 -6.97
N ILE A 25 -2.79 12.72 -5.86
CA ILE A 25 -2.38 12.28 -4.51
C ILE A 25 -2.63 10.80 -4.31
N GLY A 26 -3.80 10.30 -4.71
CA GLY A 26 -4.13 8.88 -4.67
C GLY A 26 -3.15 8.07 -5.52
N PHE A 27 -2.89 8.52 -6.75
CA PHE A 27 -1.98 7.87 -7.68
C PHE A 27 -0.56 7.80 -7.13
N MET A 28 0.00 8.90 -6.59
CA MET A 28 1.34 8.91 -6.01
C MET A 28 1.50 7.89 -4.87
N ARG A 29 0.47 7.73 -4.03
CA ARG A 29 0.49 6.76 -2.93
C ARG A 29 0.52 5.32 -3.44
N SER A 30 -0.21 5.03 -4.52
CA SER A 30 -0.26 3.71 -5.15
C SER A 30 0.98 3.44 -6.02
N TYR A 31 1.56 4.47 -6.64
CA TYR A 31 2.70 4.38 -7.54
C TYR A 31 3.95 3.79 -6.87
N LYS A 32 4.13 4.03 -5.57
CA LYS A 32 5.24 3.45 -4.78
C LYS A 32 5.28 1.91 -4.89
N TYR A 33 4.14 1.24 -4.91
CA TYR A 33 4.06 -0.22 -5.01
C TYR A 33 4.43 -0.69 -6.42
N LEU A 34 3.98 0.01 -7.46
CA LEU A 34 4.32 -0.30 -8.85
C LEU A 34 5.83 -0.09 -9.14
N VAL A 35 6.44 0.93 -8.55
CA VAL A 35 7.89 1.17 -8.66
C VAL A 35 8.70 0.10 -7.94
N GLN A 36 8.23 -0.35 -6.77
CA GLN A 36 8.91 -1.40 -6.01
C GLN A 36 9.01 -2.70 -6.83
N GLU A 37 7.96 -3.09 -7.54
CA GLU A 37 8.01 -4.25 -8.43
C GLU A 37 9.03 -4.10 -9.57
N ARG A 38 9.18 -2.89 -10.13
CA ARG A 38 10.17 -2.63 -11.19
C ARG A 38 11.63 -2.69 -10.72
N GLN A 39 11.89 -2.41 -9.44
CA GLN A 39 13.25 -2.42 -8.87
C GLN A 39 13.69 -3.82 -8.41
N CYS A 40 12.78 -4.78 -8.32
CA CYS A 40 13.11 -6.17 -7.99
C CYS A 40 13.79 -6.85 -9.18
N THR A 41 15.12 -6.92 -9.16
CA THR A 41 15.93 -7.62 -10.18
C THR A 41 15.94 -9.14 -10.04
N ALA A 42 15.58 -9.67 -8.86
CA ALA A 42 15.54 -11.09 -8.59
C ALA A 42 14.39 -11.46 -7.66
N LYS A 43 13.83 -12.65 -7.86
CA LYS A 43 12.84 -13.27 -6.99
C LYS A 43 13.47 -14.50 -6.34
N THR A 44 13.20 -14.72 -5.07
CA THR A 44 13.61 -15.93 -4.35
C THR A 44 12.38 -16.60 -3.76
N THR A 45 12.39 -17.93 -3.73
CA THR A 45 11.41 -18.70 -2.99
C THR A 45 11.90 -18.87 -1.56
N GLY A 46 10.97 -18.92 -0.63
CA GLY A 46 11.23 -19.15 0.80
C GLY A 46 10.28 -20.20 1.34
N THR A 47 10.69 -20.84 2.42
CA THR A 47 9.89 -21.86 3.12
C THR A 47 9.31 -21.25 4.39
N VAL A 48 8.03 -21.49 4.65
CA VAL A 48 7.40 -21.09 5.91
C VAL A 48 7.91 -22.00 7.02
N THR A 49 8.61 -21.44 8.00
CA THR A 49 9.22 -22.21 9.09
C THR A 49 8.38 -22.20 10.37
N SER A 50 7.63 -21.14 10.61
CA SER A 50 6.83 -20.97 11.84
C SER A 50 5.79 -19.88 11.66
N TYR A 51 4.91 -19.68 12.64
CA TYR A 51 4.02 -18.53 12.73
C TYR A 51 4.37 -17.68 13.96
N THR A 52 4.11 -16.37 13.91
CA THR A 52 4.41 -15.48 15.05
C THR A 52 3.44 -15.74 16.19
N LEU A 53 3.95 -15.81 17.43
CA LEU A 53 3.12 -15.95 18.63
C LEU A 53 2.36 -14.65 18.95
N ALA A 54 2.95 -13.50 18.64
CA ALA A 54 2.31 -12.21 18.82
C ALA A 54 1.23 -11.98 17.74
N SER A 55 0.00 -11.85 18.19
CA SER A 55 -1.11 -11.32 17.42
C SER A 55 -0.81 -9.88 16.99
N ARG A 56 -0.91 -9.59 15.69
CA ARG A 56 -0.89 -8.21 15.19
C ARG A 56 -2.24 -7.87 14.55
N GLY A 57 -3.02 -7.03 15.22
CA GLY A 57 -4.31 -6.50 14.75
C GLY A 57 -5.03 -5.69 15.84
N GLY A 58 -6.25 -5.22 15.58
CA GLY A 58 -7.11 -4.54 16.57
C GLY A 58 -7.77 -5.55 17.53
N GLU A 59 -8.61 -5.04 18.45
CA GLU A 59 -9.27 -5.80 19.54
C GLU A 59 -9.88 -7.15 19.12
N ASP A 60 -10.33 -7.29 17.87
CA ASP A 60 -11.02 -8.48 17.35
C ASP A 60 -10.29 -9.21 16.19
N SER A 61 -9.02 -8.93 15.93
CA SER A 61 -8.31 -9.51 14.77
C SER A 61 -6.92 -10.00 15.12
N SER A 62 -6.80 -11.17 15.74
CA SER A 62 -5.51 -11.78 16.01
C SER A 62 -4.99 -12.61 14.83
N VAL A 63 -4.24 -11.97 13.93
CA VAL A 63 -3.58 -12.68 12.83
C VAL A 63 -2.16 -13.09 13.25
N HIS A 64 -1.90 -14.40 13.22
CA HIS A 64 -0.57 -14.96 13.32
C HIS A 64 0.12 -14.88 11.96
N LEU A 65 1.22 -14.12 11.87
CA LEU A 65 1.94 -13.92 10.62
C LEU A 65 2.86 -15.12 10.35
N PRO A 66 2.88 -15.66 9.12
CA PRO A 66 3.85 -16.69 8.75
C PRO A 66 5.25 -16.10 8.81
N VAL A 67 6.22 -16.89 9.22
CA VAL A 67 7.63 -16.55 9.24
C VAL A 67 8.31 -17.38 8.16
N VAL A 68 8.87 -16.69 7.18
CA VAL A 68 9.46 -17.27 5.98
C VAL A 68 10.98 -17.20 6.11
N ALA A 69 11.64 -18.33 5.95
CA ALA A 69 13.09 -18.40 5.78
C ALA A 69 13.41 -18.55 4.29
N TYR A 70 14.41 -17.81 3.82
CA TYR A 70 14.89 -17.89 2.44
C TYR A 70 16.39 -17.65 2.37
N THR A 71 17.04 -18.18 1.33
CA THR A 71 18.49 -18.07 1.15
C THR A 71 18.81 -17.14 -0.01
N VAL A 72 19.68 -16.15 0.20
CA VAL A 72 20.21 -15.27 -0.85
C VAL A 72 21.72 -15.29 -0.78
N ASN A 73 22.38 -15.64 -1.89
CA ASN A 73 23.84 -15.70 -2.01
C ASN A 73 24.50 -16.57 -0.90
N GLY A 74 23.91 -17.71 -0.58
CA GLY A 74 24.41 -18.65 0.44
C GLY A 74 24.22 -18.19 1.89
N LYS A 75 23.56 -17.05 2.12
CA LYS A 75 23.21 -16.55 3.45
C LYS A 75 21.71 -16.69 3.70
N GLU A 76 21.37 -17.23 4.86
CA GLU A 76 19.99 -17.42 5.28
C GLU A 76 19.42 -16.14 5.89
N TYR A 77 18.19 -15.81 5.50
CA TYR A 77 17.44 -14.67 6.00
C TYR A 77 16.07 -15.13 6.46
N LYS A 78 15.57 -14.47 7.50
CA LYS A 78 14.25 -14.74 8.09
C LYS A 78 13.42 -13.47 8.05
N VAL A 79 12.26 -13.54 7.43
CA VAL A 79 11.28 -12.45 7.39
C VAL A 79 9.99 -12.92 8.02
N ILE A 80 9.45 -12.10 8.89
CA ILE A 80 8.04 -12.21 9.27
C ILE A 80 7.25 -11.70 8.06
N GLY A 81 6.21 -12.44 7.66
CA GLY A 81 5.40 -12.18 6.46
C GLY A 81 5.03 -10.71 6.31
N PRO A 82 4.74 -10.25 5.08
CA PRO A 82 4.64 -8.83 4.76
C PRO A 82 3.80 -8.13 5.82
N ALA A 83 4.39 -7.12 6.45
CA ALA A 83 3.66 -6.29 7.39
C ALA A 83 2.57 -5.59 6.58
N PHE A 84 1.39 -6.19 6.48
CA PHE A 84 0.23 -5.53 5.92
C PHE A 84 -0.05 -4.38 6.87
N PRO A 85 0.17 -3.12 6.46
CA PRO A 85 -0.28 -2.02 7.30
C PRO A 85 -1.79 -2.22 7.52
N LYS A 86 -2.27 -1.98 8.75
CA LYS A 86 -3.67 -2.18 9.22
C LYS A 86 -4.78 -1.57 8.33
N ARG A 87 -4.43 -0.93 7.22
CA ARG A 87 -5.29 -0.18 6.30
C ARG A 87 -6.08 -1.02 5.30
N PHE A 88 -5.86 -2.34 5.24
CA PHE A 88 -6.54 -3.25 4.31
C PHE A 88 -7.72 -4.02 4.93
N TYR A 89 -8.03 -3.77 6.20
CA TYR A 89 -9.20 -4.31 6.89
C TYR A 89 -10.04 -3.13 7.40
N ASN A 90 -10.79 -2.50 6.51
CA ASN A 90 -11.95 -1.66 6.82
C ASN A 90 -12.85 -1.58 5.59
#